data_AF-X6M380-F1
#
_entry.id   AF-X6M380-F1
#
_cell.length_a   1.000
_cell.length_b   1.000
_cell.length_c   1.000
_cell.angle_alpha   90.00
_cell.angle_beta   90.00
_cell.angle_gamma   90.00
#
_symmetry.space_group_name_H-M   'P 1'
#
loop_
_entity.id
_entity.type
_entity.pdbx_description
1 polymer ?
#
loop_
_entity_poly.entity_id
_entity_poly.type
_entity_poly.pdbx_seq_one_letter_code
_entity_poly.pdbx_strand_id
1 'polypeptide(L)'
;KKKKKKKKKKKKNSTENIFWLIESEQFLENVSKELGKTYEEQLSDVFWIKFDASVPKSALLAESENNLWKQCLKLFEKYVAIGSQFEVNISFEMRLEIASRLHYKNGYYVLRDGLRGSKRMSWFAKAFAAHDSSVHFTKDIDLVSNTLSQQLKLIDLLYIFDDARKEVYALVGDSFSRFLFTQSFAEWVRLQKQTPAINIKRCLSYPIFNSAIFNGNFICFEIFFPEITIEVYISFFLIVVSFFIILFLTTFGYPLKKVIFSSKILQKHMKKFVTSEKSH
;
A
#
# COMPACT_ATOMS: atom_id res chain seq x y z
N LYS A 1 38.90 -41.31 8.05
CA LYS A 1 37.77 -40.69 8.78
C LYS A 1 37.24 -39.48 7.99
N LYS A 2 36.07 -39.56 7.32
CA LYS A 2 35.45 -38.43 6.59
C LYS A 2 34.85 -37.43 7.61
N LYS A 3 35.40 -36.21 7.71
CA LYS A 3 34.83 -35.13 8.52
C LYS A 3 33.44 -34.76 7.98
N LYS A 4 32.36 -35.05 8.73
CA LYS A 4 31.01 -34.53 8.44
C LYS A 4 31.07 -32.99 8.46
N LYS A 5 30.95 -32.34 7.30
CA LYS A 5 30.73 -30.88 7.23
C LYS A 5 29.43 -30.56 7.98
N LYS A 6 29.52 -29.88 9.13
CA LYS A 6 28.36 -29.28 9.80
C LYS A 6 27.69 -28.35 8.79
N LYS A 7 26.47 -28.67 8.35
CA LYS A 7 25.64 -27.74 7.56
C LYS A 7 25.43 -26.49 8.41
N LYS A 8 26.04 -25.37 7.99
CA LYS A 8 25.82 -24.06 8.60
C LYS A 8 24.32 -23.78 8.49
N LYS A 9 23.64 -23.59 9.62
CA LYS A 9 22.21 -23.28 9.67
C LYS A 9 22.05 -21.94 8.93
N LYS A 10 21.46 -21.93 7.72
CA LYS A 10 21.20 -20.69 6.99
C LYS A 10 20.29 -19.83 7.87
N LYS A 11 20.73 -18.60 8.15
CA LYS A 11 19.98 -17.63 8.95
C LYS A 11 18.69 -17.34 8.19
N LYS A 12 17.53 -17.60 8.81
CA LYS A 12 16.20 -17.37 8.23
C LYS A 12 15.80 -15.91 8.43
N ASN A 13 16.61 -14.99 7.94
CA ASN A 13 16.16 -13.62 7.80
C ASN A 13 15.50 -13.57 6.42
N SER A 14 14.18 -13.42 6.41
CA SER A 14 13.35 -13.22 5.21
C SER A 14 12.44 -12.00 5.41
N THR A 15 12.71 -11.21 6.45
CA THR A 15 11.88 -10.07 6.85
C THR A 15 12.18 -8.87 5.95
N GLU A 16 13.43 -8.73 5.53
CA GLU A 16 13.87 -7.74 4.54
C GLU A 16 13.10 -7.85 3.22
N ASN A 17 12.77 -9.06 2.78
CA ASN A 17 11.95 -9.28 1.60
C ASN A 17 10.53 -8.71 1.76
N ILE A 18 9.91 -8.87 2.93
CA ILE A 18 8.56 -8.34 3.21
C ILE A 18 8.63 -6.81 3.32
N PHE A 19 9.60 -6.27 4.05
CA PHE A 19 9.77 -4.82 4.19
C PHE A 19 10.01 -4.15 2.84
N TRP A 20 10.83 -4.77 1.98
CA TRP A 20 11.06 -4.24 0.65
C TRP A 20 9.80 -4.24 -0.22
N LEU A 21 8.97 -5.30 -0.19
CA LEU A 21 7.71 -5.32 -0.95
C LEU A 21 6.75 -4.22 -0.47
N ILE A 22 6.66 -3.99 0.84
CA ILE A 22 5.85 -2.91 1.42
C ILE A 22 6.35 -1.54 0.95
N GLU A 23 7.64 -1.25 1.13
CA GLU A 23 8.19 0.06 0.79
C GLU A 23 8.19 0.29 -0.73
N SER A 24 8.50 -0.72 -1.54
CA SER A 24 8.44 -0.56 -3.00
C SER A 24 7.00 -0.41 -3.51
N GLU A 25 5.99 -0.96 -2.82
CA GLU A 25 4.58 -0.72 -3.19
C GLU A 25 4.21 0.74 -2.90
N GLN A 26 4.52 1.23 -1.71
CA GLN A 26 4.26 2.62 -1.34
C GLN A 26 4.97 3.61 -2.29
N PHE A 27 6.16 3.25 -2.77
CA PHE A 27 6.86 3.99 -3.81
C PHE A 27 6.10 3.98 -5.15
N LEU A 28 5.63 2.82 -5.62
CA LEU A 28 4.83 2.72 -6.85
C LEU A 28 3.53 3.52 -6.75
N GLU A 29 2.86 3.52 -5.59
CA GLU A 29 1.69 4.37 -5.36
C GLU A 29 2.02 5.85 -5.50
N ASN A 30 3.17 6.30 -4.99
CA ASN A 30 3.63 7.68 -5.14
C ASN A 30 3.93 8.04 -6.60
N VAL A 31 4.63 7.15 -7.33
CA VAL A 31 4.92 7.33 -8.76
C VAL A 31 3.63 7.38 -9.58
N SER A 32 2.67 6.49 -9.29
CA SER A 32 1.37 6.46 -9.99
C SER A 32 0.54 7.71 -9.73
N LYS A 33 0.56 8.25 -8.51
CA LYS A 33 -0.12 9.52 -8.20
C LYS A 33 0.46 10.68 -9.00
N GLU A 34 1.78 10.76 -9.12
CA GLU A 34 2.47 11.82 -9.86
C GLU A 34 2.25 11.73 -11.38
N LEU A 35 2.19 10.51 -11.94
CA LEU A 35 1.88 10.30 -13.35
C LEU A 35 0.45 10.71 -13.73
N GLY A 36 -0.48 10.67 -12.78
CA GLY A 36 -1.89 10.98 -13.00
C GLY A 36 -2.62 9.97 -13.90
N LYS A 37 -3.83 10.32 -14.34
CA LYS A 37 -4.73 9.42 -15.09
C LYS A 37 -4.28 9.11 -16.51
N THR A 38 -3.37 9.91 -17.07
CA THR A 38 -2.92 9.81 -18.47
C THR A 38 -2.27 8.45 -18.80
N TYR A 39 -1.83 7.70 -17.78
CA TYR A 39 -1.06 6.48 -17.96
C TYR A 39 -1.78 5.21 -17.50
N GLU A 40 -3.09 5.24 -17.25
CA GLU A 40 -3.85 4.08 -16.75
C GLU A 40 -3.65 2.80 -17.58
N GLU A 41 -3.57 2.91 -18.92
CA GLU A 41 -3.33 1.74 -19.79
C GLU A 41 -1.97 1.08 -19.52
N GLN A 42 -0.94 1.89 -19.25
CA GLN A 42 0.42 1.40 -18.98
C GLN A 42 0.57 0.81 -17.58
N LEU A 43 -0.31 1.20 -16.65
CA LEU A 43 -0.34 0.62 -15.30
C LEU A 43 -0.80 -0.85 -15.29
N SER A 44 -1.46 -1.31 -16.35
CA SER A 44 -1.99 -2.67 -16.44
C SER A 44 -0.92 -3.77 -16.45
N ASP A 45 0.28 -3.44 -16.95
CA ASP A 45 1.41 -4.38 -17.02
C ASP A 45 2.30 -4.38 -15.76
N VAL A 46 2.07 -3.44 -14.84
CA VAL A 46 2.89 -3.30 -13.62
C VAL A 46 2.42 -4.29 -12.55
N PHE A 47 3.37 -4.87 -11.82
CA PHE A 47 3.08 -5.80 -10.73
C PHE A 47 2.72 -5.07 -9.42
N TRP A 48 1.42 -5.06 -9.13
CA TRP A 48 0.83 -4.43 -7.94
C TRP A 48 0.59 -5.42 -6.79
N ILE A 49 0.87 -4.99 -5.56
CA ILE A 49 0.55 -5.76 -4.34
C ILE A 49 -0.27 -4.87 -3.41
N LYS A 50 -1.56 -5.20 -3.24
CA LYS A 50 -2.40 -4.46 -2.30
C LYS A 50 -2.12 -4.87 -0.86
N PHE A 51 -1.59 -3.95 -0.07
CA PHE A 51 -1.47 -4.09 1.38
C PHE A 51 -2.69 -3.48 2.09
N ASP A 52 -2.96 -3.97 3.30
CA ASP A 52 -4.00 -3.40 4.16
C ASP A 52 -3.62 -1.98 4.63
N ALA A 53 -4.61 -1.12 4.83
CA ALA A 53 -4.39 0.27 5.26
C ALA A 53 -3.72 0.39 6.64
N SER A 54 -3.74 -0.66 7.45
CA SER A 54 -3.03 -0.74 8.73
C SER A 54 -1.51 -0.87 8.60
N VAL A 55 -0.99 -1.17 7.40
CA VAL A 55 0.45 -1.27 7.18
C VAL A 55 1.12 0.11 7.36
N PRO A 56 2.15 0.22 8.21
CA PRO A 56 2.78 1.50 8.47
C PRO A 56 3.45 2.08 7.22
N LYS A 57 3.37 3.41 7.09
CA LYS A 57 4.07 4.14 6.04
C LYS A 57 5.58 4.14 6.30
N SER A 58 6.36 3.92 5.26
CA SER A 58 7.81 3.96 5.31
C SER A 58 8.30 5.35 5.65
N ALA A 59 9.14 5.50 6.68
CA ALA A 59 9.79 6.78 6.98
C ALA A 59 10.61 7.29 5.78
N LEU A 60 11.22 6.37 5.02
CA LEU A 60 12.00 6.67 3.82
C LEU A 60 11.17 7.36 2.72
N LEU A 61 9.86 7.08 2.69
CA LEU A 61 8.91 7.60 1.69
C LEU A 61 7.92 8.63 2.28
N ALA A 62 7.87 8.77 3.60
CA ALA A 62 6.98 9.69 4.31
C ALA A 62 7.61 11.08 4.47
N GLU A 63 8.94 11.17 4.52
CA GLU A 63 9.63 12.47 4.51
C GLU A 63 9.34 13.16 3.18
N SER A 64 8.89 14.43 3.27
CA SER A 64 8.29 15.30 2.26
C SER A 64 9.18 15.66 1.06
N GLU A 65 10.17 14.82 0.74
CA GLU A 65 10.93 14.94 -0.48
C GLU A 65 10.04 14.45 -1.64
N ASN A 66 9.42 15.40 -2.34
CA ASN A 66 8.69 15.19 -3.60
C ASN A 66 9.58 14.63 -4.74
N ASN A 67 10.82 14.26 -4.44
CA ASN A 67 11.75 13.75 -5.42
C ASN A 67 11.68 12.21 -5.47
N LEU A 68 10.84 11.70 -6.37
CA LEU A 68 10.68 10.26 -6.61
C LEU A 68 11.98 9.57 -7.03
N TRP A 69 12.88 10.27 -7.71
CA TRP A 69 14.20 9.72 -8.06
C TRP A 69 15.05 9.49 -6.82
N LYS A 70 15.07 10.45 -5.89
CA LYS A 70 15.76 10.29 -4.60
C LYS A 70 15.18 9.14 -3.78
N GLN A 71 13.86 8.99 -3.77
CA GLN A 71 13.20 7.84 -3.13
C GLN A 71 13.64 6.51 -3.77
N CYS A 72 13.67 6.44 -5.10
CA CYS A 72 14.13 5.27 -5.85
C CYS A 72 15.58 4.90 -5.49
N LEU A 73 16.49 5.87 -5.48
CA LEU A 73 17.89 5.67 -5.11
C LEU A 73 18.05 5.18 -3.67
N LYS A 74 17.32 5.78 -2.72
CA LYS A 74 17.30 5.34 -1.32
C LYS A 74 16.83 3.89 -1.18
N LEU A 75 15.79 3.48 -1.93
CA LEU A 75 15.34 2.08 -1.96
C LEU A 75 16.38 1.13 -2.55
N PHE A 76 17.03 1.54 -3.65
CA PHE A 76 18.10 0.76 -4.26
C PHE A 76 19.24 0.52 -3.27
N GLU A 77 19.74 1.55 -2.60
CA GLU A 77 20.84 1.43 -1.63
C GLU A 77 20.47 0.58 -0.41
N LYS A 78 19.24 0.73 0.08
CA LYS A 78 18.77 0.01 1.27
C LYS A 78 18.51 -1.48 1.04
N TYR A 79 18.10 -1.88 -0.17
CA TYR A 79 17.62 -3.25 -0.41
C TYR A 79 18.33 -3.96 -1.56
N VAL A 80 18.72 -3.24 -2.62
CA VAL A 80 19.21 -3.85 -3.87
C VAL A 80 20.74 -3.79 -3.98
N ALA A 81 21.39 -2.78 -3.42
CA ALA A 81 22.85 -2.66 -3.48
C ALA A 81 23.53 -3.85 -2.79
N ILE A 82 24.61 -4.35 -3.42
CA ILE A 82 25.39 -5.47 -2.89
C ILE A 82 26.06 -5.03 -1.59
N GLY A 83 25.91 -5.85 -0.54
CA GLY A 83 26.45 -5.56 0.78
C GLY A 83 25.55 -4.67 1.64
N SER A 84 24.32 -4.38 1.18
CA SER A 84 23.36 -3.63 1.97
C SER A 84 22.94 -4.39 3.22
N GLN A 85 22.63 -3.66 4.30
CA GLN A 85 22.22 -4.27 5.57
C GLN A 85 20.89 -5.03 5.45
N PHE A 86 20.00 -4.57 4.58
CA PHE A 86 18.70 -5.19 4.29
C PHE A 86 18.67 -5.76 2.87
N GLU A 87 19.82 -6.26 2.39
CA GLU A 87 19.95 -6.83 1.05
C GLU A 87 18.88 -7.92 0.81
N VAL A 88 17.94 -7.67 -0.11
CA VAL A 88 16.89 -8.64 -0.45
C VAL A 88 17.45 -9.79 -1.26
N ASN A 89 16.82 -10.96 -1.18
CA ASN A 89 17.27 -12.14 -1.92
C ASN A 89 16.75 -12.10 -3.36
N ILE A 90 17.49 -11.47 -4.27
CA ILE A 90 17.23 -11.49 -5.71
C ILE A 90 18.45 -11.98 -6.47
N SER A 91 18.24 -12.46 -7.69
CA SER A 91 19.29 -12.92 -8.60
C SER A 91 20.33 -11.82 -8.86
N PHE A 92 21.57 -12.26 -9.11
CA PHE A 92 22.66 -11.33 -9.38
C PHE A 92 22.43 -10.57 -10.69
N GLU A 93 21.86 -11.24 -11.68
CA GLU A 93 21.45 -10.68 -12.97
C GLU A 93 20.46 -9.53 -12.77
N MET A 94 19.45 -9.72 -11.92
CA MET A 94 18.45 -8.70 -11.60
C MET A 94 19.07 -7.47 -10.93
N ARG A 95 20.01 -7.65 -9.99
CA ARG A 95 20.73 -6.52 -9.39
C ARG A 95 21.51 -5.73 -10.43
N LEU A 96 22.22 -6.43 -11.33
CA LEU A 96 23.00 -5.77 -12.36
C LEU A 96 22.12 -4.99 -13.33
N GLU A 97 20.95 -5.52 -13.67
CA GLU A 97 19.98 -4.83 -14.51
C GLU A 97 19.50 -3.53 -13.86
N ILE A 98 19.06 -3.58 -12.59
CA ILE A 98 18.61 -2.38 -11.86
C ILE A 98 19.76 -1.37 -11.74
N ALA A 99 20.95 -1.82 -11.31
CA ALA A 99 22.12 -0.96 -11.18
C ALA A 99 22.49 -0.29 -12.51
N SER A 100 22.36 -1.02 -13.62
CA SER A 100 22.60 -0.48 -14.96
C SER A 100 21.60 0.60 -15.34
N ARG A 101 20.31 0.41 -15.04
CA ARG A 101 19.25 1.42 -15.29
C ARG A 101 19.46 2.68 -14.44
N LEU A 102 20.02 2.54 -13.24
CA LEU A 102 20.36 3.64 -12.33
C LEU A 102 21.77 4.23 -12.56
N HIS A 103 22.50 3.78 -13.57
CA HIS A 103 23.89 4.17 -13.84
C HIS A 103 24.83 3.99 -12.62
N TYR A 104 24.59 2.98 -11.77
CA TYR A 104 25.40 2.69 -10.59
C TYR A 104 26.59 1.77 -10.92
N LYS A 105 27.82 2.21 -10.63
CA LYS A 105 29.06 1.44 -10.84
C LYS A 105 30.03 1.58 -9.66
N ASN A 106 30.56 0.45 -9.19
CA ASN A 106 31.62 0.38 -8.17
C ASN A 106 31.32 1.14 -6.86
N GLY A 107 30.06 1.22 -6.44
CA GLY A 107 29.69 1.95 -5.22
C GLY A 107 29.39 3.44 -5.43
N TYR A 108 29.37 3.89 -6.68
CA TYR A 108 29.15 5.29 -7.07
C TYR A 108 28.13 5.35 -8.20
N TYR A 109 27.45 6.49 -8.32
CA TYR A 109 26.63 6.77 -9.50
C TYR A 109 27.50 7.45 -10.55
N VAL A 110 27.32 7.03 -11.80
CA VAL A 110 28.02 7.55 -12.97
C VAL A 110 27.15 8.61 -13.62
N LEU A 111 27.58 9.86 -13.52
CA LEU A 111 26.95 10.97 -14.22
C LEU A 111 27.63 11.11 -15.58
N ARG A 112 26.85 11.04 -16.65
CA ARG A 112 27.34 11.27 -18.01
C ARG A 112 27.02 12.70 -18.41
N ASP A 113 28.06 13.52 -18.51
CA ASP A 113 27.96 14.81 -19.23
C ASP A 113 27.96 14.52 -20.73
N GLY A 114 26.79 14.67 -21.38
CA GLY A 114 26.66 14.60 -22.84
C GLY A 114 25.94 13.36 -23.38
N LEU A 115 24.66 13.54 -23.73
CA LEU A 115 23.83 12.59 -24.47
C LEU A 115 24.23 12.52 -25.96
N ARG A 116 24.63 11.34 -26.44
CA ARG A 116 24.10 10.75 -27.69
C ARG A 116 24.08 9.23 -27.57
N GLY A 117 22.93 8.67 -27.94
CA GLY A 117 22.47 7.35 -27.51
C GLY A 117 23.09 6.15 -28.23
N SER A 118 22.80 4.96 -27.72
CA SER A 118 22.68 3.73 -28.52
C SER A 118 22.10 2.58 -27.70
N LYS A 119 21.42 1.70 -28.43
CA LYS A 119 20.66 0.51 -28.00
C LYS A 119 21.58 -0.61 -27.51
N ARG A 120 21.00 -1.39 -26.58
CA ARG A 120 21.34 -2.77 -26.20
C ARG A 120 22.65 -2.96 -25.41
N MET A 121 22.46 -3.15 -24.10
CA MET A 121 23.50 -3.52 -23.15
C MET A 121 23.65 -5.04 -22.99
N SER A 122 24.82 -5.55 -23.32
CA SER A 122 25.39 -6.85 -22.87
C SER A 122 26.91 -6.85 -23.19
N TRP A 123 27.75 -7.54 -22.40
CA TRP A 123 29.24 -7.43 -22.33
C TRP A 123 29.82 -6.17 -21.63
N PHE A 124 28.93 -5.31 -21.13
CA PHE A 124 29.05 -3.85 -21.16
C PHE A 124 30.05 -3.14 -20.23
N ALA A 125 30.69 -3.83 -19.29
CA ALA A 125 31.69 -3.20 -18.42
C ALA A 125 33.10 -3.21 -19.01
N LYS A 126 33.40 -4.11 -19.97
CA LYS A 126 34.79 -4.30 -20.46
C LYS A 126 35.19 -3.43 -21.66
N ALA A 127 34.25 -2.90 -22.44
CA ALA A 127 34.54 -1.93 -23.52
C ALA A 127 34.53 -0.47 -23.06
N PHE A 128 33.91 -0.19 -21.91
CA PHE A 128 33.71 1.18 -21.42
C PHE A 128 34.90 1.76 -20.66
N ALA A 129 35.82 0.92 -20.20
CA ALA A 129 37.07 1.35 -19.58
C ALA A 129 38.13 1.86 -20.59
N ALA A 130 37.84 1.83 -21.91
CA ALA A 130 38.81 2.17 -22.94
C ALA A 130 38.63 3.57 -23.58
N HIS A 131 37.50 4.26 -23.42
CA HIS A 131 37.25 5.54 -24.13
C HIS A 131 36.21 6.44 -23.43
N ASP A 132 36.53 7.02 -22.27
CA ASP A 132 35.91 8.31 -21.88
C ASP A 132 36.63 8.92 -20.67
N SER A 133 37.26 10.08 -20.84
CA SER A 133 37.99 10.80 -19.79
C SER A 133 37.12 11.77 -18.96
N SER A 134 35.81 11.84 -19.23
CA SER A 134 34.88 12.77 -18.56
C SER A 134 33.81 12.05 -17.71
N VAL A 135 34.18 10.94 -17.06
CA VAL A 135 33.27 10.24 -16.14
C VAL A 135 33.47 10.75 -14.73
N HIS A 136 32.46 11.44 -14.19
CA HIS A 136 32.43 11.83 -12.79
C HIS A 136 31.69 10.79 -11.94
N PHE A 137 32.33 10.33 -10.86
CA PHE A 137 31.74 9.44 -9.86
C PHE A 137 31.34 10.25 -8.64
N THR A 138 30.11 10.09 -8.18
CA THR A 138 29.64 10.75 -6.96
C THR A 138 28.85 9.80 -6.06
N LYS A 139 28.90 10.08 -4.76
CA LYS A 139 28.01 9.49 -3.74
C LYS A 139 26.89 10.45 -3.33
N ASP A 140 26.90 11.67 -3.88
CA ASP A 140 25.89 12.67 -3.61
C ASP A 140 24.59 12.30 -4.33
N ILE A 141 23.66 11.73 -3.56
CA ILE A 141 22.35 11.29 -4.05
C ILE A 141 21.56 12.46 -4.64
N ASP A 142 21.71 13.68 -4.11
CA ASP A 142 20.95 14.84 -4.58
C ASP A 142 21.40 15.26 -5.98
N LEU A 143 22.72 15.30 -6.22
CA LEU A 143 23.27 15.56 -7.54
C LEU A 143 22.81 14.50 -8.55
N VAL A 144 22.90 13.22 -8.18
CA VAL A 144 22.52 12.10 -9.05
C VAL A 144 21.05 12.12 -9.38
N SER A 145 20.21 12.33 -8.37
CA SER A 145 18.77 12.39 -8.55
C SER A 145 18.36 13.49 -9.53
N ASN A 146 19.03 14.64 -9.48
CA ASN A 146 18.76 15.76 -10.40
C ASN A 146 19.25 15.47 -11.83
N THR A 147 20.36 14.76 -12.01
CA THR A 147 20.83 14.36 -13.34
C THR A 147 19.94 13.27 -13.93
N LEU A 148 19.57 12.25 -13.14
CA LEU A 148 18.72 11.16 -13.61
C LEU A 148 17.32 11.66 -13.97
N SER A 149 16.76 12.61 -13.21
CA SER A 149 15.44 13.18 -13.52
C SER A 149 15.41 13.94 -14.85
N GLN A 150 16.55 14.42 -15.34
CA GLN A 150 16.67 15.02 -16.67
C GLN A 150 16.81 14.00 -17.79
N GLN A 151 17.34 12.81 -17.49
CA GLN A 151 17.68 11.79 -18.48
C GLN A 151 16.60 10.71 -18.64
N LEU A 152 15.96 10.34 -17.54
CA LEU A 152 14.95 9.29 -17.47
C LEU A 152 13.56 9.88 -17.28
N LYS A 153 12.57 9.27 -17.92
CA LYS A 153 11.18 9.68 -17.80
C LYS A 153 10.61 9.15 -16.50
N LEU A 154 9.65 9.86 -15.92
CA LEU A 154 8.93 9.41 -14.73
C LEU A 154 8.34 8.01 -14.89
N ILE A 155 7.90 7.65 -16.11
CA ILE A 155 7.36 6.32 -16.41
C ILE A 155 8.39 5.19 -16.20
N ASP A 156 9.69 5.47 -16.35
CA ASP A 156 10.74 4.46 -16.16
C ASP A 156 10.81 4.00 -14.69
N LEU A 157 10.38 4.85 -13.74
CA LEU A 157 10.31 4.50 -12.31
C LEU A 157 9.25 3.44 -11.99
N LEU A 158 8.20 3.28 -12.79
CA LEU A 158 7.21 2.22 -12.58
C LEU A 158 7.82 0.83 -12.79
N TYR A 159 8.69 0.71 -13.79
CA TYR A 159 9.24 -0.58 -14.21
C TYR A 159 10.61 -0.88 -13.59
N ILE A 160 11.18 0.05 -12.83
CA ILE A 160 12.57 -0.06 -12.40
C ILE A 160 12.82 -1.22 -11.44
N PHE A 161 11.83 -1.55 -10.59
CA PHE A 161 11.90 -2.66 -9.64
C PHE A 161 10.93 -3.80 -9.96
N ASP A 162 10.20 -3.74 -11.07
CA ASP A 162 9.05 -4.60 -11.33
C ASP A 162 9.40 -6.10 -11.33
N ASP A 163 10.42 -6.49 -12.08
CA ASP A 163 10.82 -7.91 -12.16
C ASP A 163 11.46 -8.41 -10.87
N ALA A 164 12.22 -7.56 -10.17
CA ALA A 164 12.76 -7.89 -8.86
C ALA A 164 11.63 -8.09 -7.83
N ARG A 165 10.56 -7.28 -7.89
CA ARG A 165 9.39 -7.41 -7.00
C ARG A 165 8.69 -8.73 -7.22
N LYS A 166 8.53 -9.18 -8.47
CA LYS A 166 8.00 -10.51 -8.80
C LYS A 166 8.88 -11.62 -8.19
N GLU A 167 10.20 -11.50 -8.30
CA GLU A 167 11.14 -12.48 -7.75
C GLU A 167 11.02 -12.59 -6.21
N VAL A 168 11.02 -11.44 -5.50
CA VAL A 168 10.88 -11.45 -4.04
C VAL A 168 9.49 -11.88 -3.60
N TYR A 169 8.44 -11.50 -4.32
CA TYR A 169 7.09 -11.95 -4.02
C TYR A 169 6.98 -13.49 -4.07
N ALA A 170 7.59 -14.13 -5.08
CA ALA A 170 7.65 -15.59 -5.15
C ALA A 170 8.37 -16.22 -3.94
N LEU A 171 9.45 -15.60 -3.46
CA LEU A 171 10.19 -16.05 -2.27
C LEU A 171 9.40 -15.85 -0.96
N VAL A 172 8.67 -14.74 -0.86
CA VAL A 172 7.77 -14.48 0.26
C VAL A 172 6.62 -15.49 0.24
N GLY A 173 6.09 -15.88 -0.92
CA GLY A 173 5.10 -16.94 -1.07
C GLY A 173 5.53 -18.26 -0.41
N ASP A 174 6.73 -18.76 -0.73
CA ASP A 174 7.28 -19.98 -0.09
C ASP A 174 7.47 -19.81 1.44
N SER A 175 7.89 -18.62 1.87
CA SER A 175 8.07 -18.33 3.30
C SER A 175 6.73 -18.26 4.03
N PHE A 176 5.71 -17.68 3.40
CA PHE A 176 4.35 -17.58 3.92
C PHE A 176 3.69 -18.95 4.00
N SER A 177 3.81 -19.79 2.96
CA SER A 177 3.31 -21.17 3.00
C SER A 177 3.89 -21.94 4.20
N ARG A 178 5.19 -21.79 4.50
CA ARG A 178 5.80 -22.42 5.68
C ARG A 178 5.32 -21.80 7.00
N PHE A 179 5.09 -20.50 7.03
CA PHE A 179 4.57 -19.79 8.20
C PHE A 179 3.18 -20.31 8.62
N LEU A 180 2.31 -20.62 7.64
CA LEU A 180 0.96 -21.17 7.91
C LEU A 180 0.97 -22.48 8.71
N PHE A 181 2.06 -23.25 8.65
CA PHE A 181 2.20 -24.51 9.39
C PHE A 181 2.96 -24.35 10.72
N THR A 182 3.27 -23.12 11.13
CA THR A 182 3.95 -22.87 12.41
C THR A 182 2.97 -22.93 13.59
N GLN A 183 3.48 -23.36 14.75
CA GLN A 183 2.70 -23.35 15.99
C GLN A 183 2.21 -21.95 16.35
N SER A 184 3.04 -20.91 16.16
CA SER A 184 2.66 -19.52 16.44
C SER A 184 1.46 -19.05 15.62
N PHE A 185 1.40 -19.43 14.33
CA PHE A 185 0.22 -19.12 13.51
C PHE A 185 -1.02 -19.89 13.98
N ALA A 186 -0.88 -21.18 14.28
CA ALA A 186 -1.98 -21.98 14.81
C ALA A 186 -2.54 -21.43 16.13
N GLU A 187 -1.66 -20.97 17.03
CA GLU A 187 -2.03 -20.31 18.28
C GLU A 187 -2.75 -18.99 18.04
N TRP A 188 -2.26 -18.16 17.13
CA TRP A 188 -2.93 -16.92 16.74
C TRP A 188 -4.34 -17.19 16.20
N VAL A 189 -4.51 -18.17 15.28
CA VAL A 189 -5.83 -18.57 14.76
C VAL A 189 -6.74 -19.07 15.90
N ARG A 190 -6.21 -19.82 16.87
CA ARG A 190 -6.99 -20.29 18.03
C ARG A 190 -7.50 -19.12 18.88
N LEU A 191 -6.65 -18.12 19.12
CA LEU A 191 -7.02 -16.91 19.88
C LEU A 191 -8.08 -16.09 19.14
N GLN A 192 -7.98 -15.97 17.81
CA GLN A 192 -8.99 -15.27 17.00
C GLN A 192 -10.37 -15.97 17.07
N LYS A 193 -10.40 -17.32 17.14
CA LYS A 193 -11.66 -18.07 17.31
C LYS A 193 -12.27 -17.97 18.71
N GLN A 194 -11.42 -17.83 19.73
CA GLN A 194 -11.85 -17.73 21.13
C GLN A 194 -12.25 -16.32 21.52
N THR A 195 -11.73 -15.31 20.82
CA THR A 195 -12.24 -13.96 20.94
C THR A 195 -13.69 -14.04 20.48
N PRO A 196 -14.69 -13.94 21.38
CA PRO A 196 -16.08 -13.98 20.98
C PRO A 196 -16.18 -12.92 19.90
N ALA A 197 -16.60 -13.31 18.70
CA ALA A 197 -16.77 -12.38 17.60
C ALA A 197 -17.45 -11.18 18.22
N ILE A 198 -16.74 -10.05 18.35
CA ILE A 198 -17.38 -8.80 18.70
C ILE A 198 -18.51 -8.78 17.70
N ASN A 199 -19.72 -8.83 18.23
CA ASN A 199 -20.91 -9.19 17.49
C ASN A 199 -21.20 -7.97 16.62
N ILE A 200 -20.41 -7.82 15.55
CA ILE A 200 -20.64 -6.94 14.42
C ILE A 200 -21.82 -7.64 13.77
N LYS A 201 -22.99 -7.43 14.37
CA LYS A 201 -24.28 -7.87 13.85
C LYS A 201 -24.31 -7.34 12.42
N ARG A 202 -24.20 -8.28 11.48
CA ARG A 202 -24.57 -8.19 10.07
C ARG A 202 -24.79 -6.74 9.60
N CYS A 203 -23.85 -6.21 8.82
CA CYS A 203 -24.16 -5.13 7.88
C CYS A 203 -25.41 -5.56 7.10
N LEU A 204 -26.55 -4.96 7.42
CA LEU A 204 -27.73 -5.04 6.58
C LEU A 204 -27.45 -4.15 5.38
N SER A 205 -27.17 -4.77 4.23
CA SER A 205 -27.11 -4.06 2.96
C SER A 205 -28.51 -3.54 2.64
N TYR A 206 -28.77 -2.27 2.97
CA TYR A 206 -29.90 -1.54 2.42
C TYR A 206 -29.45 -0.85 1.13
N PRO A 207 -30.27 -0.81 0.07
CA PRO A 207 -29.87 -0.31 -1.26
C PRO A 207 -29.46 1.18 -1.34
N ILE A 208 -29.40 1.88 -0.20
CA ILE A 208 -29.01 3.29 -0.10
C ILE A 208 -27.69 3.46 0.69
N PHE A 209 -27.22 2.44 1.42
CA PHE A 209 -26.04 2.50 2.27
C PHE A 209 -25.15 1.26 2.07
N ASN A 210 -23.87 1.47 1.73
CA ASN A 210 -22.93 0.38 1.44
C ASN A 210 -22.64 -0.48 2.68
N SER A 211 -22.63 0.11 3.88
CA SER A 211 -22.46 -0.61 5.14
C SER A 211 -22.94 0.21 6.34
N ALA A 212 -23.51 -0.47 7.33
CA ALA A 212 -23.79 0.08 8.65
C ALA A 212 -23.08 -0.78 9.70
N ILE A 213 -22.18 -0.17 10.47
CA ILE A 213 -21.41 -0.86 11.52
C ILE A 213 -22.07 -0.56 12.86
N PHE A 214 -22.51 -1.63 13.54
CA PHE A 214 -23.03 -1.55 14.90
C PHE A 214 -21.88 -1.72 15.90
N ASN A 215 -21.68 -0.73 16.79
CA ASN A 215 -20.74 -0.81 17.89
C ASN A 215 -21.41 -0.32 19.20
N GLY A 216 -22.00 -1.25 19.95
CA GLY A 216 -22.74 -0.92 21.19
C GLY A 216 -23.97 -0.04 20.93
N ASN A 217 -24.04 1.13 21.58
CA ASN A 217 -25.12 2.12 21.45
C ASN A 217 -25.00 3.00 20.17
N PHE A 218 -24.06 2.70 19.28
CA PHE A 218 -23.78 3.50 18.10
C PHE A 218 -24.03 2.70 16.82
N ILE A 219 -24.63 3.38 15.84
CA ILE A 219 -24.72 2.91 14.46
C ILE A 219 -23.91 3.89 13.64
N CYS A 220 -22.76 3.46 13.16
CA CYS A 220 -21.96 4.23 12.22
C CYS A 220 -22.44 3.92 10.80
N PHE A 221 -22.95 4.94 10.11
CA PHE A 221 -23.24 4.88 8.69
C PHE A 221 -22.06 5.47 7.94
N GLU A 222 -21.52 4.73 6.99
CA GLU A 222 -20.53 5.28 6.06
C GLU A 222 -21.30 5.95 4.92
N ILE A 223 -21.48 7.27 5.02
CA ILE A 223 -22.02 8.08 3.92
C ILE A 223 -20.81 8.71 3.23
N PHE A 224 -20.55 8.34 1.99
CA PHE A 224 -19.43 8.85 1.24
C PHE A 224 -19.68 10.32 0.85
N PHE A 225 -19.24 11.25 1.69
CA PHE A 225 -18.78 12.57 1.25
C PHE A 225 -17.26 12.54 1.36
N PRO A 226 -16.51 12.86 0.30
CA PRO A 226 -15.06 12.57 0.23
C PRO A 226 -14.20 13.26 1.31
N GLU A 227 -14.77 14.09 2.19
CA GLU A 227 -14.00 14.90 3.15
C GLU A 227 -14.58 14.96 4.58
N ILE A 228 -15.67 14.24 4.91
CA ILE A 228 -16.28 14.34 6.26
C ILE A 228 -16.73 12.97 6.79
N THR A 229 -16.10 12.52 7.88
CA THR A 229 -16.61 11.42 8.72
C THR A 229 -17.46 12.04 9.84
N ILE A 230 -18.77 11.77 9.86
CA ILE A 230 -19.67 12.26 10.91
C ILE A 230 -20.04 11.10 11.83
N GLU A 231 -19.62 11.17 13.10
CA GLU A 231 -20.15 10.31 14.15
C GLU A 231 -21.56 10.78 14.52
N VAL A 232 -22.58 10.07 14.05
CA VAL A 232 -23.97 10.44 14.33
C VAL A 232 -24.53 9.60 15.46
N TYR A 233 -24.88 10.24 16.58
CA TYR A 233 -25.68 9.61 17.62
C TYR A 233 -27.02 9.13 17.04
N ILE A 234 -27.47 7.92 17.38
CA ILE A 234 -28.72 7.31 16.87
C ILE A 234 -29.91 8.27 17.00
N SER A 235 -29.98 9.02 18.10
CA SER A 235 -30.99 10.06 18.32
C SER A 235 -30.93 11.19 17.30
N PHE A 236 -29.73 11.67 16.94
CA PHE A 236 -29.54 12.70 15.93
C PHE A 236 -29.80 12.18 14.51
N PHE A 237 -29.36 10.96 14.18
CA PHE A 237 -29.60 10.34 12.87
C PHE A 237 -31.10 10.18 12.62
N LEU A 238 -31.85 9.69 13.62
CA LEU A 238 -33.29 9.54 13.50
C LEU A 238 -34.00 10.88 13.36
N ILE A 239 -33.50 11.95 13.99
CA ILE A 239 -34.03 13.31 13.81
C ILE A 239 -33.77 13.79 12.38
N VAL A 240 -32.55 13.63 11.86
CA VAL A 240 -32.16 14.07 10.51
C VAL A 240 -32.91 13.29 9.43
N VAL A 241 -32.97 11.96 9.53
CA VAL A 241 -33.73 11.12 8.58
C VAL A 241 -35.22 11.43 8.64
N SER A 242 -35.78 11.60 9.85
CA SER A 242 -37.18 12.00 9.99
C SER A 242 -37.43 13.37 9.36
N PHE A 243 -36.50 14.32 9.51
CA PHE A 243 -36.59 15.65 8.89
C PHE A 243 -36.58 15.56 7.36
N PHE A 244 -35.67 14.77 6.76
CA PHE A 244 -35.61 14.59 5.31
C PHE A 244 -36.82 13.84 4.74
N ILE A 245 -37.36 12.85 5.46
CA ILE A 245 -38.58 12.15 5.06
C ILE A 245 -39.78 13.11 5.12
N ILE A 246 -39.89 13.93 6.17
CA ILE A 246 -40.93 14.95 6.27
C ILE A 246 -40.80 15.94 5.11
N LEU A 247 -39.59 16.46 4.86
CA LEU A 247 -39.33 17.39 3.77
C LEU A 247 -39.73 16.79 2.42
N PHE A 248 -39.27 15.58 2.11
CA PHE A 248 -39.61 14.85 0.88
C PHE A 248 -41.14 14.69 0.72
N LEU A 249 -41.82 14.17 1.74
CA LEU A 249 -43.28 13.96 1.66
C LEU A 249 -44.03 15.29 1.46
N THR A 250 -43.58 16.39 2.05
CA THR A 250 -44.19 17.70 1.85
C THR A 250 -43.95 18.27 0.45
N THR A 251 -42.77 18.04 -0.13
CA THR A 251 -42.45 18.45 -1.51
C THR A 251 -43.34 17.74 -2.54
N PHE A 252 -43.73 16.49 -2.28
CA PHE A 252 -44.63 15.71 -3.14
C PHE A 252 -46.13 15.87 -2.80
N GLY A 253 -46.50 16.92 -2.07
CA GLY A 253 -47.90 17.29 -1.84
C GLY A 253 -48.66 16.40 -0.84
N TYR A 254 -47.96 15.59 -0.05
CA TYR A 254 -48.63 14.83 1.02
C TYR A 254 -49.09 15.78 2.13
N PRO A 255 -50.36 15.70 2.56
CA PRO A 255 -50.89 16.61 3.57
C PRO A 255 -50.19 16.38 4.91
N LEU A 256 -49.60 17.46 5.48
CA LEU A 256 -48.83 17.47 6.74
C LEU A 256 -49.52 16.71 7.88
N LYS A 257 -50.86 16.80 7.96
CA LYS A 257 -51.67 16.13 8.99
C LYS A 257 -51.52 14.60 8.98
N LYS A 258 -51.33 13.97 7.82
CA LYS A 258 -51.08 12.52 7.73
C LYS A 258 -49.64 12.14 8.11
N VAL A 259 -48.68 13.01 7.80
CA VAL A 259 -47.25 12.80 8.15
C VAL A 259 -47.03 12.86 9.67
N ILE A 260 -47.68 13.83 10.35
CA ILE A 260 -47.60 13.97 11.82
C ILE A 260 -48.22 12.77 12.55
N PHE A 261 -49.28 12.18 12.00
CA PHE A 261 -49.93 11.00 12.57
C PHE A 261 -49.00 9.78 12.57
N SER A 262 -48.28 9.53 11.48
CA SER A 262 -47.29 8.46 11.37
C SER A 262 -46.10 8.66 12.31
N SER A 263 -45.66 9.91 12.53
CA SER A 263 -44.60 10.24 13.49
C SER A 263 -44.99 9.89 14.93
N LYS A 264 -46.24 10.16 15.34
CA LYS A 264 -46.73 9.78 16.68
C LYS A 264 -46.80 8.27 16.89
N ILE A 265 -47.15 7.51 15.85
CA ILE A 265 -47.13 6.04 15.88
C ILE A 265 -45.69 5.54 16.05
N LEU A 266 -44.75 6.09 15.27
CA LEU A 266 -43.33 5.73 15.36
C LEU A 266 -42.76 6.04 16.77
N GLN A 267 -43.06 7.22 17.32
CA GLN A 267 -42.67 7.59 18.69
C GLN A 267 -43.25 6.65 19.76
N LYS A 268 -44.49 6.18 19.57
CA LYS A 268 -45.12 5.20 20.48
C LYS A 268 -44.44 3.83 20.41
N HIS A 269 -44.04 3.38 19.22
CA HIS A 269 -43.28 2.13 19.05
C HIS A 269 -41.86 2.23 19.62
N MET A 270 -41.19 3.37 19.42
CA MET A 270 -39.86 3.60 20.00
C MET A 270 -39.90 3.65 21.53
N LYS A 271 -40.90 4.31 22.14
CA LYS A 271 -41.08 4.29 23.60
C LYS A 271 -41.23 2.86 24.14
N LYS A 272 -42.01 2.01 23.47
CA LYS A 272 -42.16 0.59 23.84
C LYS A 272 -40.84 -0.18 23.77
N PHE A 273 -40.05 0.06 22.73
CA PHE A 273 -38.76 -0.60 22.53
C PHE A 273 -37.75 -0.22 23.62
N VAL A 274 -37.67 1.08 23.97
CA VAL A 274 -36.80 1.56 25.06
C VAL A 274 -37.23 1.03 26.43
N THR A 275 -38.54 0.82 26.65
CA THR A 275 -39.03 0.25 27.93
C THR A 275 -38.79 -1.25 28.06
N SER A 276 -38.80 -2.03 26.96
CA SER A 276 -38.56 -3.49 27.00
C SER A 276 -37.08 -3.84 27.25
N GLU A 277 -36.15 -2.95 26.93
CA GLU A 277 -34.73 -3.14 27.23
C GLU A 277 -34.36 -2.86 28.68
N LYS A 278 -35.17 -2.12 29.44
CA LYS A 278 -34.93 -1.89 30.87
C LYS A 278 -35.41 -3.03 31.77
N SER A 279 -36.08 -4.04 31.20
CA SER A 279 -36.62 -5.21 31.91
C SER A 279 -35.80 -6.50 31.71
N HIS A 280 -34.63 -6.41 31.08
CA HIS A 280 -33.64 -7.47 30.95
C HIS A 280 -32.29 -6.99 31.47
#